data_AF-A0A8H5HWQ4-F1
#
_entry.id   AF-A0A8H5HWQ4-F1
#
_cell.length_a   1.000
_cell.length_b   1.000
_cell.length_c   1.000
_cell.angle_alpha   90.00
_cell.angle_beta   90.00
_cell.angle_gamma   90.00
#
_symmetry.space_group_name_H-M   'P 1'
#
loop_
_entity.id
_entity.type
_entity.pdbx_description
1 polymer ?
#
loop_
_entity_poly.entity_id
_entity_poly.type
_entity_poly.pdbx_seq_one_letter_code
_entity_poly.pdbx_strand_id
1 'polypeptide(L)'
;MAKHFPIPMSPSQASHSYCRMCKRQADTGESWPRCTKCKTVAYCSKECQIAHWPVHKPICTPRNPEKIWAIRILNNNGRYRQGIEPAHYFRHEVVSPAIFRYGELCPVTKHIGIPLIICRDMSRGFPSSNNMNAENIGSNEIAVKLRIEDTANALAPMDWQLDVPECVVMREDREPLTMQLLETIYSFNKYLLSYPIIDKGWAPWQGLLNPSVWQYYAMKYYEEQKAEGRPGFSYFLPPSIVEA
;
A
#
# COMPACT_ATOMS: atom_id res chain seq x y z
N MET A 1 -7.30 10.10 23.20
CA MET A 1 -6.71 8.90 23.81
C MET A 1 -5.74 8.28 22.81
N ALA A 2 -4.45 8.16 23.15
CA ALA A 2 -3.46 7.58 22.25
C ALA A 2 -3.80 6.10 22.02
N LYS A 3 -4.17 5.74 20.79
CA LYS A 3 -4.43 4.34 20.41
C LYS A 3 -3.10 3.60 20.54
N HIS A 4 -2.95 2.79 21.59
CA HIS A 4 -1.82 1.86 21.70
C HIS A 4 -2.00 0.81 20.62
N PHE A 5 -1.24 0.92 19.54
CA PHE A 5 -1.11 -0.14 18.55
C PHE A 5 -0.15 -1.18 19.14
N PRO A 6 -0.62 -2.38 19.55
CA PRO A 6 0.28 -3.41 20.04
C PRO A 6 1.27 -3.72 18.93
N ILE A 7 2.57 -3.73 19.25
CA ILE A 7 3.59 -4.23 18.33
C ILE A 7 3.26 -5.71 18.10
N PRO A 8 2.87 -6.14 16.89
CA PRO A 8 2.60 -7.56 16.67
C PRO A 8 3.88 -8.34 16.93
N MET A 9 3.79 -9.27 17.89
CA MET A 9 4.85 -10.24 18.17
C MET A 9 5.05 -11.10 16.94
N SER A 10 6.30 -11.12 16.43
CA SER A 10 6.88 -11.97 15.38
C SER A 10 6.04 -12.21 14.12
N PRO A 11 6.56 -11.93 12.90
CA PRO A 11 5.95 -12.53 11.72
C PRO A 11 5.95 -14.03 11.97
N SER A 12 4.80 -14.65 11.71
CA SER A 12 4.67 -16.09 11.64
C SER A 12 5.88 -16.64 10.88
N GLN A 13 6.32 -17.85 11.21
CA GLN A 13 7.31 -18.56 10.41
C GLN A 13 6.73 -18.78 9.01
N ALA A 14 6.73 -17.75 8.17
CA ALA A 14 6.32 -17.82 6.80
C ALA A 14 7.36 -18.73 6.15
N SER A 15 6.97 -19.97 5.94
CA SER A 15 7.78 -20.93 5.21
C SER A 15 8.17 -20.27 3.90
N HIS A 16 9.46 -20.26 3.58
CA HIS A 16 9.97 -19.77 2.29
C HIS A 16 9.69 -20.81 1.19
N SER A 17 8.48 -21.36 1.22
CA SER A 17 7.99 -22.51 0.48
C SER A 17 7.49 -22.12 -0.91
N TYR A 18 7.55 -20.84 -1.31
CA TYR A 18 7.18 -20.42 -2.65
C TYR A 18 8.13 -19.37 -3.22
N CYS A 19 8.36 -19.44 -4.53
CA CYS A 19 9.19 -18.48 -5.24
C CYS A 19 8.47 -17.13 -5.31
N ARG A 20 9.10 -16.04 -4.88
CA ARG A 20 8.47 -14.71 -4.88
C ARG A 20 8.13 -14.22 -6.29
N MET A 21 8.87 -14.66 -7.31
CA MET A 21 8.67 -14.26 -8.71
C MET A 21 7.59 -15.10 -9.41
N CYS A 22 7.73 -16.43 -9.45
CA CYS A 22 6.86 -17.32 -10.25
C CYS A 22 5.85 -18.13 -9.44
N LYS A 23 5.86 -18.01 -8.10
CA LYS A 23 4.97 -18.71 -7.15
C LYS A 23 5.07 -20.22 -7.11
N ARG A 24 6.01 -20.83 -7.84
CA ARG A 24 6.31 -22.26 -7.72
C ARG A 24 6.50 -22.60 -6.25
N GLN A 25 5.71 -23.55 -5.75
CA GLN A 25 5.90 -24.09 -4.41
C GLN A 25 7.12 -25.01 -4.40
N ALA A 26 7.88 -24.96 -3.31
CA ALA A 26 8.90 -25.93 -2.99
C ALA A 26 8.21 -27.25 -2.61
N ASP A 27 8.93 -28.36 -2.74
CA ASP A 27 8.41 -29.66 -2.36
C ASP A 27 8.19 -29.73 -0.84
N THR A 28 7.36 -30.67 -0.40
CA THR A 28 7.00 -30.81 1.03
C THR A 28 8.24 -30.96 1.90
N GLY A 29 8.41 -30.05 2.85
CA GLY A 29 9.58 -30.02 3.75
C GLY A 29 10.78 -29.23 3.21
N GLU A 30 10.70 -28.72 1.99
CA GLU A 30 11.76 -27.89 1.39
C GLU A 30 11.45 -26.39 1.43
N SER A 31 12.48 -25.59 1.16
CA SER A 31 12.35 -24.15 1.01
C SER A 31 13.27 -23.63 -0.09
N TRP A 32 12.84 -22.57 -0.77
CA TRP A 32 13.66 -21.95 -1.78
C TRP A 32 14.82 -21.15 -1.17
N PRO A 33 15.95 -21.01 -1.89
CA PRO A 33 17.03 -20.12 -1.49
C PRO A 33 16.53 -18.69 -1.24
N ARG A 34 16.87 -18.17 -0.06
CA ARG A 34 16.52 -16.80 0.35
C ARG A 34 17.44 -15.79 -0.32
N CYS A 35 16.92 -14.58 -0.54
CA CYS A 35 17.76 -13.46 -0.93
C CYS A 35 18.90 -13.28 0.10
N THR A 36 20.14 -13.30 -0.36
CA THR A 36 21.32 -13.27 0.52
C THR A 36 21.44 -11.96 1.32
N LYS A 37 20.91 -10.85 0.79
CA LYS A 37 20.96 -9.53 1.42
C LYS A 37 19.90 -9.34 2.51
N CYS A 38 18.62 -9.45 2.17
CA CYS A 38 17.52 -9.15 3.10
C CYS A 38 17.03 -10.38 3.86
N LYS A 39 17.20 -11.58 3.28
CA LYS A 39 16.65 -12.85 3.74
C LYS A 39 15.12 -12.86 3.84
N THR A 40 14.37 -11.87 3.36
CA THR A 40 12.91 -11.80 3.56
C THR A 40 12.07 -12.45 2.45
N VAL A 41 12.68 -12.78 1.32
CA VAL A 41 12.03 -13.42 0.17
C VAL A 41 12.89 -14.55 -0.35
N ALA A 42 12.28 -15.51 -1.05
CA ALA A 42 12.97 -16.65 -1.63
C ALA A 42 12.63 -16.84 -3.11
N TYR A 43 13.54 -17.47 -3.85
CA TYR A 43 13.45 -17.66 -5.30
C TYR A 43 13.84 -19.08 -5.67
N CYS A 44 13.09 -19.70 -6.57
CA CYS A 44 13.44 -21.04 -7.07
C CYS A 44 14.69 -21.06 -7.95
N SER A 45 15.10 -19.90 -8.48
CA SER A 45 16.28 -19.78 -9.33
C SER A 45 16.84 -18.35 -9.35
N LYS A 46 18.07 -18.21 -9.85
CA LYS A 46 18.74 -16.91 -10.02
C LYS A 46 18.01 -16.03 -11.05
N GLU A 47 17.44 -16.64 -12.08
CA GLU A 47 16.65 -15.96 -13.12
C GLU A 47 15.40 -15.32 -12.50
N CYS A 48 14.71 -16.06 -11.63
CA CYS A 48 13.57 -15.52 -10.88
C CYS A 48 13.97 -14.35 -9.96
N GLN A 49 15.14 -14.42 -9.33
CA GLN A 49 15.67 -13.31 -8.53
C GLN A 49 15.95 -12.07 -9.39
N ILE A 50 16.60 -12.25 -10.54
CA ILE A 50 16.94 -11.15 -11.48
C ILE A 50 15.66 -10.52 -12.02
N ALA A 51 14.68 -11.32 -12.45
CA ALA A 51 13.40 -10.83 -12.95
C ALA A 51 12.61 -10.03 -11.91
N HIS A 52 12.65 -10.44 -10.63
CA HIS A 52 11.99 -9.71 -9.54
C HIS A 52 12.81 -8.51 -9.01
N TRP A 53 14.09 -8.40 -9.38
CA TRP A 53 15.01 -7.41 -8.80
C TRP A 53 14.56 -5.95 -8.95
N PRO A 54 13.98 -5.48 -10.07
CA PRO A 54 13.50 -4.10 -10.18
C PRO A 54 12.49 -3.71 -9.09
N VAL A 55 11.68 -4.68 -8.66
CA VAL A 55 10.64 -4.53 -7.62
C VAL A 55 11.21 -4.74 -6.23
N HIS A 56 12.11 -5.72 -6.09
CA HIS A 56 12.66 -6.09 -4.79
C HIS A 56 13.75 -5.14 -4.31
N LYS A 57 14.62 -4.64 -5.23
CA LYS A 57 15.79 -3.82 -4.91
C LYS A 57 15.45 -2.63 -4.00
N PRO A 58 14.38 -1.85 -4.25
CA PRO A 58 14.03 -0.71 -3.41
C PRO A 58 13.72 -1.08 -1.95
N ILE A 59 13.22 -2.29 -1.70
CA ILE A 59 12.86 -2.80 -0.37
C ILE A 59 13.85 -3.84 0.18
N CYS A 60 14.92 -4.12 -0.55
CA CYS A 60 15.89 -5.16 -0.20
C CYS A 60 16.90 -4.65 0.84
N THR A 61 16.56 -4.77 2.12
CA THR A 61 17.44 -4.47 3.26
C THR A 61 17.42 -5.59 4.30
N PRO A 62 18.51 -5.78 5.07
CA PRO A 62 18.47 -6.62 6.25
C PRO A 62 17.33 -6.20 7.20
N ARG A 63 16.63 -7.18 7.75
CA ARG A 63 15.58 -6.94 8.73
C ARG A 63 16.16 -6.20 9.94
N ASN A 64 15.63 -5.01 10.22
CA ASN A 64 15.99 -4.22 11.39
C ASN A 64 14.68 -3.77 12.07
N PRO A 65 14.40 -4.19 13.33
CA PRO A 65 13.17 -3.89 14.02
C PRO A 65 12.98 -2.39 14.35
N GLU A 66 14.06 -1.60 14.33
CA GLU A 66 14.05 -0.15 14.55
C GLU A 66 13.86 0.64 13.25
N LYS A 67 13.72 -0.04 12.11
CA LYS A 67 13.55 0.57 10.79
C LYS A 67 12.28 0.06 10.16
N ILE A 68 11.37 0.98 9.84
CA ILE A 68 10.11 0.64 9.20
C ILE A 68 10.18 0.98 7.72
N TRP A 69 9.78 0.03 6.88
CA TRP A 69 9.57 0.28 5.47
C TRP A 69 8.24 0.95 5.24
N ALA A 70 8.32 2.13 4.66
CA ALA A 70 7.17 2.91 4.26
C ALA A 70 7.30 3.36 2.81
N ILE A 71 6.22 3.93 2.30
CA ILE A 71 6.17 4.63 1.03
C ILE A 71 5.78 6.06 1.34
N ARG A 72 6.62 6.99 0.91
CA ARG A 72 6.27 8.40 0.84
C ARG A 72 5.41 8.65 -0.39
N ILE A 73 4.29 9.31 -0.19
CA ILE A 73 3.42 9.86 -1.22
C ILE A 73 3.82 11.32 -1.40
N LEU A 74 4.52 11.58 -2.49
CA LEU A 74 4.93 12.92 -2.91
C LEU A 74 3.69 13.76 -3.25
N ASN A 75 3.84 15.07 -3.21
CA ASN A 75 2.75 15.97 -3.55
C ASN A 75 2.33 15.79 -5.03
N ASN A 76 1.03 15.67 -5.25
CA ASN A 76 0.40 15.53 -6.57
C ASN A 76 -0.59 16.67 -6.88
N ASN A 77 -0.68 17.68 -6.01
CA ASN A 77 -1.43 18.93 -6.19
C ASN A 77 -2.88 18.75 -6.67
N GLY A 78 -3.57 17.66 -6.29
CA GLY A 78 -4.93 17.39 -6.76
C GLY A 78 -5.04 17.18 -8.28
N ARG A 79 -3.90 17.08 -8.97
CA ARG A 79 -3.79 16.94 -10.42
C ARG A 79 -3.10 15.62 -10.71
N TYR A 80 -3.80 14.52 -10.45
CA TYR A 80 -3.54 13.32 -11.22
C TYR A 80 -3.80 13.64 -12.70
N ARG A 81 -2.74 14.00 -13.43
CA ARG A 81 -2.83 14.22 -14.88
C ARG A 81 -3.15 12.87 -15.49
N GLN A 82 -4.20 12.81 -16.29
CA GLN A 82 -4.58 11.60 -17.01
C GLN A 82 -3.36 11.06 -17.78
N GLY A 83 -2.99 9.81 -17.51
CA GLY A 83 -1.81 9.15 -18.09
C GLY A 83 -0.54 9.16 -17.24
N ILE A 84 -0.50 9.82 -16.08
CA ILE A 84 0.61 9.66 -15.12
C ILE A 84 0.25 8.60 -14.09
N GLU A 85 0.97 7.48 -14.06
CA GLU A 85 0.74 6.40 -13.09
C GLU A 85 0.87 6.86 -11.62
N PRO A 86 0.02 6.39 -10.69
CA PRO A 86 0.12 6.75 -9.27
C PRO A 86 1.50 6.47 -8.66
N ALA A 87 2.16 5.38 -9.06
CA ALA A 87 3.51 5.04 -8.62
C ALA A 87 4.56 6.13 -8.91
N HIS A 88 4.32 7.05 -9.86
CA HIS A 88 5.19 8.21 -10.09
C HIS A 88 5.35 9.08 -8.83
N TYR A 89 4.31 9.14 -8.01
CA TYR A 89 4.30 9.92 -6.76
C TYR A 89 4.76 9.11 -5.55
N PHE A 90 5.24 7.88 -5.75
CA PHE A 90 5.66 7.01 -4.65
C PHE A 90 7.18 6.95 -4.53
N ARG A 91 7.67 7.00 -3.30
CA ARG A 91 9.08 6.78 -2.99
C ARG A 91 9.22 5.88 -1.77
N HIS A 92 10.00 4.82 -1.89
CA HIS A 92 10.34 4.01 -0.72
C HIS A 92 11.20 4.81 0.26
N GLU A 93 10.85 4.73 1.54
CA GLU A 93 11.56 5.40 2.62
C GLU A 93 11.63 4.52 3.85
N VAL A 94 12.73 4.64 4.58
CA VAL A 94 12.88 4.03 5.89
C VAL A 94 12.57 5.09 6.94
N VAL A 95 11.58 4.81 7.78
CA VAL A 95 11.13 5.74 8.83
C VAL A 95 11.30 5.16 10.23
N SER A 96 11.26 6.06 11.22
CA SER A 96 11.29 5.72 12.63
C SER A 96 10.00 4.98 13.06
N PRO A 97 10.06 4.04 14.02
CA PRO A 97 8.87 3.39 14.60
C PRO A 97 7.87 4.38 15.24
N ALA A 98 8.24 5.64 15.45
CA ALA A 98 7.33 6.69 15.90
C ALA A 98 6.07 6.83 15.04
N ILE A 99 6.11 6.42 13.77
CA ILE A 99 4.94 6.41 12.89
C ILE A 99 3.78 5.56 13.44
N PHE A 100 4.04 4.49 14.21
CA PHE A 100 2.99 3.71 14.87
C PHE A 100 2.24 4.51 15.94
N ARG A 101 2.86 5.54 16.52
CA ARG A 101 2.26 6.33 17.59
C ARG A 101 1.41 7.49 17.05
N TYR A 102 1.84 8.08 15.93
CA TYR A 102 1.26 9.32 15.40
C TYR A 102 0.52 9.16 14.08
N GLY A 103 0.69 8.02 13.40
CA GLY A 103 -0.04 7.72 12.17
C GLY A 103 -1.50 7.37 12.44
N GLU A 104 -2.31 7.56 11.41
CA GLU A 104 -3.73 7.29 11.40
C GLU A 104 -4.02 6.06 10.55
N LEU A 105 -4.89 5.17 11.05
CA LEU A 105 -5.30 3.97 10.31
C LEU A 105 -6.20 4.37 9.13
N CYS A 106 -6.00 3.75 7.97
CA CYS A 106 -6.85 3.89 6.80
C CYS A 106 -8.01 2.87 6.86
N PRO A 107 -9.26 3.28 7.14
CA PRO A 107 -10.36 2.35 7.47
C PRO A 107 -10.68 1.34 6.36
N VAL A 108 -10.81 1.81 5.11
CA VAL A 108 -11.10 0.94 3.95
C VAL A 108 -10.05 -0.16 3.78
N THR A 109 -8.78 0.18 4.01
CA THR A 109 -7.67 -0.77 3.85
C THR A 109 -7.68 -1.88 4.92
N LYS A 110 -8.17 -1.56 6.12
CA LYS A 110 -8.37 -2.54 7.20
C LYS A 110 -9.41 -3.58 6.81
N HIS A 111 -10.54 -3.16 6.24
CA HIS A 111 -11.63 -4.06 5.84
C HIS A 111 -11.23 -5.07 4.76
N ILE A 112 -10.30 -4.68 3.87
CA ILE A 112 -9.78 -5.57 2.82
C ILE A 112 -8.59 -6.44 3.28
N GLY A 113 -8.25 -6.39 4.58
CA GLY A 113 -7.19 -7.21 5.18
C GLY A 113 -5.76 -6.69 4.95
N ILE A 114 -5.59 -5.40 4.60
CA ILE A 114 -4.28 -4.76 4.43
C ILE A 114 -4.27 -3.47 5.25
N PRO A 115 -4.11 -3.53 6.59
CA PRO A 115 -4.23 -2.36 7.44
C PRO A 115 -3.09 -1.37 7.18
N LEU A 116 -3.39 -0.26 6.50
CA LEU A 116 -2.43 0.81 6.27
C LEU A 116 -2.51 1.86 7.39
N ILE A 117 -1.35 2.32 7.84
CA ILE A 117 -1.19 3.53 8.65
C ILE A 117 -0.59 4.61 7.76
N ILE A 118 -1.15 5.81 7.79
CA ILE A 118 -0.67 6.98 7.07
C ILE A 118 -0.41 8.14 8.03
N CYS A 119 0.67 8.87 7.79
CA CYS A 119 1.06 10.02 8.59
C CYS A 119 1.37 11.21 7.67
N ARG A 120 0.89 12.40 8.03
CA ARG A 120 1.21 13.66 7.37
C ARG A 120 2.62 14.09 7.76
N ASP A 121 3.46 14.43 6.78
CA ASP A 121 4.78 14.97 7.07
C ASP A 121 4.70 16.48 7.33
N MET A 122 4.48 16.84 8.59
CA MET A 122 4.42 18.24 9.03
C MET A 122 5.80 18.92 9.09
N SER A 123 6.90 18.16 8.97
CA SER A 123 8.25 18.69 9.15
C SER A 123 8.76 19.51 7.96
N ARG A 124 8.19 19.28 6.77
CA ARG A 124 8.64 19.92 5.52
C ARG A 124 7.89 21.21 5.19
N GLY A 125 6.98 21.64 6.08
CA GLY A 125 6.13 22.80 5.90
C GLY A 125 5.10 22.61 4.78
N PHE A 126 4.03 23.38 4.83
CA PHE A 126 3.19 23.56 3.65
C PHE A 126 3.94 24.46 2.67
N PRO A 127 3.90 24.22 1.35
CA PRO A 127 4.43 25.18 0.40
C PRO A 127 3.79 26.55 0.68
N SER A 128 4.63 27.56 0.92
CA SER A 128 4.17 28.91 1.27
C SER A 128 3.27 29.45 0.15
N SER A 129 2.09 29.94 0.50
CA SER A 129 1.12 30.55 -0.41
C SER A 129 1.70 31.70 -1.25
N ASN A 130 2.80 32.30 -0.79
CA ASN A 130 3.42 33.47 -1.42
C ASN A 130 4.34 33.13 -2.61
N ASN A 131 4.55 31.84 -2.92
CA ASN A 131 5.40 31.41 -4.04
C ASN A 131 4.78 30.27 -4.88
N MET A 132 3.44 30.19 -4.89
CA MET A 132 2.71 29.21 -5.67
C MET A 132 2.44 29.73 -7.09
N ASN A 133 3.11 29.16 -8.07
CA ASN A 133 2.57 29.08 -9.42
C ASN A 133 1.26 28.27 -9.40
N ALA A 134 0.27 28.65 -10.21
CA ALA A 134 -1.07 28.04 -10.24
C ALA A 134 -1.08 26.51 -10.46
N GLU A 135 0.04 25.93 -10.90
CA GLU A 135 0.25 24.49 -11.09
C GLU A 135 0.46 23.69 -9.79
N ASN A 136 0.79 24.37 -8.67
CA ASN A 136 1.06 23.75 -7.37
C ASN A 136 -0.08 23.88 -6.36
N ILE A 137 -1.26 24.30 -6.81
CA ILE A 137 -2.45 24.48 -5.96
C ILE A 137 -3.27 23.19 -5.98
N GLY A 138 -3.25 22.44 -4.87
CA GLY A 138 -4.16 21.32 -4.62
C GLY A 138 -3.67 20.38 -3.52
N SER A 139 -4.61 19.67 -2.91
CA SER A 139 -4.34 18.68 -1.85
C SER A 139 -3.72 17.40 -2.43
N ASN A 140 -2.95 16.66 -1.63
CA ASN A 140 -2.45 15.35 -2.02
C ASN A 140 -3.60 14.34 -2.18
N GLU A 141 -4.13 14.22 -3.40
CA GLU A 141 -5.31 13.45 -3.75
C GLU A 141 -5.15 11.95 -3.46
N ILE A 142 -3.95 11.41 -3.68
CA ILE A 142 -3.66 10.01 -3.34
C ILE A 142 -3.80 9.80 -1.84
N ALA A 143 -3.21 10.68 -1.02
CA ALA A 143 -3.32 10.59 0.43
C ALA A 143 -4.77 10.77 0.92
N VAL A 144 -5.50 11.74 0.36
CA VAL A 144 -6.93 11.97 0.65
C VAL A 144 -7.75 10.71 0.38
N LYS A 145 -7.57 10.10 -0.80
CA LYS A 145 -8.31 8.88 -1.21
C LYS A 145 -7.93 7.64 -0.42
N LEU A 146 -6.71 7.57 0.11
CA LEU A 146 -6.33 6.50 1.05
C LEU A 146 -6.96 6.70 2.44
N ARG A 147 -7.26 7.95 2.81
CA ARG A 147 -7.87 8.32 4.10
C ARG A 147 -9.39 8.45 4.09
N ILE A 148 -10.07 8.02 3.05
CA ILE A 148 -11.53 7.93 3.07
C ILE A 148 -12.01 7.06 4.23
N GLU A 149 -13.06 7.50 4.91
CA GLU A 149 -13.74 6.72 5.93
C GLU A 149 -14.65 5.67 5.27
N ASP A 150 -14.87 4.58 5.97
CA ASP A 150 -15.79 3.47 5.60
C ASP A 150 -17.27 3.79 5.92
N THR A 151 -17.57 5.06 6.20
CA THR A 151 -18.88 5.55 6.60
C THR A 151 -19.74 5.95 5.39
N ALA A 152 -21.02 6.25 5.66
CA ALA A 152 -22.08 6.58 4.69
C ALA A 152 -21.76 7.69 3.67
N ASN A 153 -20.70 8.48 3.84
CA ASN A 153 -20.35 9.54 2.88
C ASN A 153 -19.05 9.29 2.10
N ALA A 154 -18.29 8.23 2.42
CA ALA A 154 -17.00 7.91 1.80
C ALA A 154 -15.99 9.07 1.75
N LEU A 155 -16.15 10.07 2.64
CA LEU A 155 -15.26 11.22 2.69
C LEU A 155 -14.07 10.93 3.59
N ALA A 156 -12.92 11.50 3.26
CA ALA A 156 -11.85 11.64 4.24
C ALA A 156 -12.30 12.63 5.35
N PRO A 157 -11.76 12.56 6.57
CA PRO A 157 -12.03 13.55 7.60
C PRO A 157 -11.66 14.96 7.14
N MET A 158 -12.30 15.98 7.72
CA MET A 158 -12.20 17.37 7.23
C MET A 158 -10.75 17.87 7.12
N ASP A 159 -9.90 17.50 8.08
CA ASP A 159 -8.48 17.85 8.13
C ASP A 159 -7.60 17.04 7.14
N TRP A 160 -8.20 16.08 6.44
CA TRP A 160 -7.64 15.31 5.34
C TRP A 160 -8.23 15.68 3.98
N GLN A 161 -9.12 16.66 3.89
CA GLN A 161 -9.71 17.07 2.61
C GLN A 161 -8.93 18.19 1.92
N LEU A 162 -8.35 19.11 2.69
CA LEU A 162 -7.69 20.32 2.18
C LEU A 162 -6.22 20.37 2.59
N ASP A 163 -5.38 20.92 1.71
CA ASP A 163 -3.95 21.17 1.93
C ASP A 163 -3.16 19.98 2.50
N VAL A 164 -3.51 18.75 2.12
CA VAL A 164 -2.80 17.56 2.62
C VAL A 164 -1.36 17.57 2.06
N PRO A 165 -0.33 17.53 2.94
CA PRO A 165 1.06 17.59 2.51
C PRO A 165 1.53 16.25 1.92
N GLU A 166 2.84 16.11 1.73
CA GLU A 166 3.41 14.77 1.55
C GLU A 166 3.10 13.88 2.75
N CYS A 167 2.80 12.62 2.47
CA CYS A 167 2.46 11.65 3.51
C CYS A 167 3.41 10.46 3.46
N VAL A 168 3.54 9.76 4.57
CA VAL A 168 4.21 8.46 4.65
C VAL A 168 3.17 7.42 5.01
N VAL A 169 3.14 6.32 4.26
CA VAL A 169 2.22 5.19 4.46
C VAL A 169 2.99 3.88 4.62
N MET A 170 2.50 3.02 5.52
CA MET A 170 3.10 1.73 5.86
C MET A 170 2.01 0.74 6.27
N ARG A 171 2.35 -0.56 6.36
CA ARG A 171 1.43 -1.56 6.90
C ARG A 171 1.58 -1.70 8.41
N GLU A 172 0.45 -1.65 9.12
CA GLU A 172 0.37 -1.84 10.58
C GLU A 172 0.96 -3.18 11.02
N ASP A 173 0.69 -4.24 10.23
CA ASP A 173 1.15 -5.61 10.47
C ASP A 173 2.64 -5.84 10.17
N ARG A 174 3.37 -4.80 9.74
CA ARG A 174 4.80 -4.82 9.38
C ARG A 174 5.15 -5.71 8.18
N GLU A 175 4.16 -6.20 7.45
CA GLU A 175 4.41 -6.88 6.18
C GLU A 175 4.91 -5.86 5.14
N PRO A 176 5.66 -6.32 4.11
CA PRO A 176 6.14 -5.42 3.07
C PRO A 176 4.99 -4.73 2.31
N LEU A 177 5.09 -3.42 2.16
CA LEU A 177 4.24 -2.62 1.27
C LEU A 177 5.03 -2.31 -0.01
N THR A 178 4.55 -2.75 -1.17
CA THR A 178 5.14 -2.38 -2.47
C THR A 178 4.39 -1.19 -3.07
N MET A 179 5.06 -0.45 -3.98
CA MET A 179 4.41 0.65 -4.71
C MET A 179 3.22 0.17 -5.54
N GLN A 180 3.34 -1.00 -6.16
CA GLN A 180 2.26 -1.63 -6.93
C GLN A 180 1.06 -1.96 -6.05
N LEU A 181 1.30 -2.50 -4.85
CA LEU A 181 0.23 -2.80 -3.91
C LEU A 181 -0.49 -1.51 -3.46
N LEU A 182 0.27 -0.47 -3.12
CA LEU A 182 -0.30 0.82 -2.74
C LEU A 182 -1.10 1.46 -3.88
N GLU A 183 -0.59 1.37 -5.11
CA GLU A 183 -1.27 1.85 -6.31
C GLU A 183 -2.59 1.11 -6.54
N THR A 184 -2.58 -0.22 -6.43
CA THR A 184 -3.80 -1.02 -6.59
C THR A 184 -4.83 -0.70 -5.50
N ILE A 185 -4.40 -0.46 -4.26
CA ILE A 185 -5.30 0.00 -3.18
C ILE A 185 -5.89 1.37 -3.52
N TYR A 186 -5.08 2.32 -3.99
CA TYR A 186 -5.57 3.63 -4.44
C TYR A 186 -6.59 3.51 -5.59
N SER A 187 -6.30 2.68 -6.59
CA SER A 187 -7.19 2.42 -7.71
C SER A 187 -8.49 1.75 -7.28
N PHE A 188 -8.43 0.83 -6.30
CA PHE A 188 -9.62 0.23 -5.69
C PHE A 188 -10.47 1.26 -4.95
N ASN A 189 -9.88 2.15 -4.16
CA ASN A 189 -10.62 3.24 -3.50
C ASN A 189 -11.30 4.16 -4.52
N LYS A 190 -10.64 4.47 -5.64
CA LYS A 190 -11.26 5.21 -6.75
C LYS A 190 -12.42 4.46 -7.38
N TYR A 191 -12.26 3.15 -7.60
CA TYR A 191 -13.30 2.29 -8.14
C TYR A 191 -14.53 2.27 -7.21
N LEU A 192 -14.33 2.16 -5.89
CA LEU A 192 -15.42 2.27 -4.92
C LEU A 192 -16.14 3.62 -5.01
N LEU A 193 -15.40 4.73 -5.12
CA LEU A 193 -15.95 6.09 -5.27
C LEU A 193 -16.70 6.31 -6.59
N SER A 194 -16.57 5.41 -7.57
CA SER A 194 -17.38 5.44 -8.79
C SER A 194 -18.78 4.87 -8.59
N TYR A 195 -19.01 4.12 -7.51
CA TYR A 195 -20.34 3.63 -7.16
C TYR A 195 -21.12 4.71 -6.40
N PRO A 196 -22.44 4.83 -6.63
CA PRO A 196 -23.29 5.67 -5.79
C PRO A 196 -23.17 5.21 -4.33
N ILE A 197 -22.97 6.17 -3.42
CA ILE A 197 -22.92 5.88 -1.99
C ILE A 197 -24.37 5.82 -1.51
N ILE A 198 -24.90 4.61 -1.42
CA ILE A 198 -26.29 4.38 -1.02
C ILE A 198 -26.29 3.58 0.29
N ASP A 199 -26.80 4.20 1.35
CA ASP A 199 -26.93 3.55 2.67
C ASP A 199 -27.95 2.39 2.67
N LYS A 200 -28.83 2.36 1.66
CA LYS A 200 -29.87 1.34 1.45
C LYS A 200 -30.00 1.01 -0.05
N GLY A 201 -29.43 -0.11 -0.49
CA GLY A 201 -29.48 -0.55 -1.88
C GLY A 201 -28.96 -1.97 -2.06
N TRP A 202 -28.87 -2.46 -3.30
CA TRP A 202 -28.43 -3.84 -3.59
C TRP A 202 -26.93 -4.08 -3.33
N ALA A 203 -26.12 -3.02 -3.26
CA ALA A 203 -24.69 -3.08 -2.95
C ALA A 203 -24.23 -1.82 -2.18
N PRO A 204 -24.55 -1.67 -0.90
CA PRO A 204 -23.96 -0.62 -0.06
C PRO A 204 -22.46 -0.84 0.04
N TRP A 205 -21.69 0.22 0.30
CA TRP A 205 -20.23 0.13 0.44
C TRP A 205 -19.79 -0.92 1.44
N GLN A 206 -20.51 -1.08 2.55
CA GLN A 206 -20.23 -2.10 3.56
C GLN A 206 -20.27 -3.53 3.00
N GLY A 207 -21.10 -3.79 1.98
CA GLY A 207 -21.12 -5.07 1.27
C GLY A 207 -19.96 -5.27 0.29
N LEU A 208 -19.37 -4.17 -0.21
CA LEU A 208 -18.23 -4.17 -1.14
C LEU A 208 -16.87 -4.18 -0.43
N LEU A 209 -16.81 -3.68 0.80
CA LEU A 209 -15.60 -3.59 1.62
C LEU A 209 -15.27 -4.91 2.32
N ASN A 210 -14.83 -5.90 1.56
CA ASN A 210 -14.37 -7.17 2.11
C ASN A 210 -13.17 -7.74 1.33
N PRO A 211 -12.43 -8.69 1.90
CA PRO A 211 -11.24 -9.27 1.27
C PRO A 211 -11.54 -9.91 -0.10
N SER A 212 -12.69 -10.56 -0.29
CA SER A 212 -13.00 -11.25 -1.55
C SER A 212 -13.17 -10.29 -2.73
N VAL A 213 -13.89 -9.18 -2.52
CA VAL A 213 -14.09 -8.14 -3.55
C VAL A 213 -12.76 -7.48 -3.90
N TRP A 214 -11.95 -7.17 -2.88
CA TRP A 214 -10.59 -6.65 -3.08
C TRP A 214 -9.71 -7.62 -3.87
N GLN A 215 -9.70 -8.91 -3.50
CA GLN A 215 -8.88 -9.91 -4.17
C GLN A 215 -9.24 -10.03 -5.65
N TYR A 216 -10.54 -10.07 -5.97
CA TYR A 216 -11.01 -10.11 -7.34
C TYR A 216 -10.56 -8.86 -8.13
N TYR A 217 -10.76 -7.66 -7.57
CA TYR A 217 -10.34 -6.41 -8.20
C TYR A 217 -8.82 -6.37 -8.41
N ALA A 218 -8.04 -6.70 -7.36
CA ALA A 218 -6.59 -6.62 -7.39
C ALA A 218 -5.99 -7.63 -8.38
N MET A 219 -6.54 -8.84 -8.48
CA MET A 219 -6.13 -9.81 -9.51
C MET A 219 -6.30 -9.25 -10.91
N LYS A 220 -7.50 -8.74 -11.22
CA LYS A 220 -7.80 -8.16 -12.53
C LYS A 220 -6.89 -6.97 -12.84
N TYR A 221 -6.72 -6.06 -11.87
CA TYR A 221 -5.85 -4.89 -12.03
C TYR A 221 -4.40 -5.31 -12.31
N TYR A 222 -3.85 -6.28 -11.56
CA TYR A 222 -2.50 -6.78 -11.80
C TYR A 222 -2.35 -7.41 -13.19
N GLU A 223 -3.35 -8.17 -13.66
CA GLU A 223 -3.34 -8.76 -15.01
C GLU A 223 -3.33 -7.69 -16.10
N GLU A 224 -4.15 -6.65 -15.96
CA GLU A 224 -4.19 -5.50 -16.87
C GLU A 224 -2.84 -4.78 -16.90
N GLN A 225 -2.28 -4.40 -15.74
CA GLN A 225 -1.01 -3.70 -15.67
C GLN A 225 0.16 -4.56 -16.19
N LYS A 226 0.09 -5.88 -16.00
CA LYS A 226 1.05 -6.83 -16.57
C LYS A 226 0.94 -6.90 -18.09
N ALA A 227 -0.27 -6.90 -18.65
CA ALA A 227 -0.50 -6.90 -20.10
C ALA A 227 0.02 -5.62 -20.76
N GLU A 228 -0.01 -4.50 -20.05
CA GLU A 228 0.61 -3.23 -20.45
C GLU A 228 2.15 -3.22 -20.30
N GLY A 229 2.75 -4.31 -19.81
CA GLY A 229 4.19 -4.44 -19.64
C GLY A 229 4.75 -3.68 -18.44
N ARG A 230 3.90 -3.22 -17.51
CA ARG A 230 4.35 -2.46 -16.34
C ARG A 230 5.10 -3.35 -15.35
N PRO A 231 6.32 -2.95 -14.93
CA PRO A 231 7.13 -3.77 -14.04
C PRO A 231 6.52 -3.85 -12.63
N GLY A 232 6.56 -5.04 -12.05
CA GLY A 232 6.12 -5.30 -10.67
C GLY A 232 4.69 -5.78 -10.49
N PHE A 233 3.91 -5.85 -11.57
CA PHE A 233 2.57 -6.43 -11.58
C PHE A 233 2.57 -7.92 -11.96
N SER A 234 3.66 -8.64 -11.71
CA SER A 234 3.79 -10.05 -12.14
C SER A 234 2.77 -10.99 -11.49
N TYR A 235 2.41 -10.74 -10.23
CA TYR A 235 1.41 -11.52 -9.49
C TYR A 235 0.94 -10.80 -8.22
N PHE A 236 -0.37 -10.75 -8.01
CA PHE A 236 -0.98 -10.28 -6.76
C PHE A 236 -1.09 -11.44 -5.75
N LEU A 237 -0.44 -11.31 -4.58
CA LEU A 237 -0.65 -12.25 -3.47
C LEU A 237 -1.76 -11.69 -2.58
N PRO A 238 -2.91 -12.39 -2.45
CA PRO A 238 -3.83 -12.05 -1.38
C PRO A 238 -3.11 -12.19 -0.03
N PRO A 239 -3.44 -11.37 0.99
CA PRO A 239 -3.03 -11.66 2.35
C PRO A 239 -3.41 -13.11 2.66
N SER A 240 -2.46 -13.90 3.18
CA SER A 240 -2.77 -15.24 3.69
C SER A 240 -3.91 -15.10 4.68
N ILE A 241 -5.07 -15.68 4.36
CA ILE A 241 -6.16 -15.80 5.32
C ILE A 241 -5.56 -16.62 6.45
N VAL A 242 -5.26 -15.96 7.57
CA VAL A 242 -5.00 -16.69 8.81
C VAL A 242 -6.37 -17.23 9.17
N GLU A 243 -6.59 -18.50 8.88
CA GLU A 243 -7.77 -19.21 9.40
C GLU A 243 -7.76 -18.98 10.92
N ALA A 244 -8.83 -18.35 11.41
CA ALA A 244 -9.04 -18.05 12.81
C ALA A 244 -9.37 -19.33 13.59
#